data_AF-A0A7E5W538-F1
#
_entry.id   AF-A0A7E5W538-F1
#
_cell.length_a   1.000
_cell.length_b   1.000
_cell.length_c   1.000
_cell.angle_alpha   90.00
_cell.angle_beta   90.00
_cell.angle_gamma   90.00
#
_symmetry.space_group_name_H-M   'P 1'
#
loop_
_entity.id
_entity.type
_entity.pdbx_description
1 polymer ?
#
loop_
_entity_poly.entity_id
_entity_poly.type
_entity_poly.pdbx_seq_one_letter_code
_entity_poly.pdbx_strand_id
1 'polypeptide(L)'
;MWNARVVVFVLILIVNCVNCKRFETRCKLVRELLKIGMPNDMFLGQWVCLIEKSSNRETRTFTVKPSGKRFYGIYQIPQQWCRENKRGGGCNIACEDLLDDDIRDDTACAVQIAKLEGFKYWPQWTARCKNDYFITNEIYKCPDLIRMSTKRKMISSETASLPRYKRSFHSRRKRFVYRQIYKVNALAV
;
A
#
# COMPACT_ATOMS: atom_id res chain seq x y z
N MET A 1 -10.30 12.89 46.62
CA MET A 1 -11.46 12.50 45.78
C MET A 1 -11.17 12.97 44.36
N TRP A 2 -10.88 12.06 43.43
CA TRP A 2 -10.62 12.47 42.04
C TRP A 2 -11.93 13.01 41.48
N ASN A 3 -11.91 14.24 40.94
CA ASN A 3 -13.09 14.86 40.35
C ASN A 3 -13.61 13.94 39.22
N ALA A 4 -14.86 13.51 39.29
CA ALA A 4 -15.46 12.62 38.28
C ALA A 4 -15.28 13.17 36.85
N ARG A 5 -15.26 14.50 36.69
CA ARG A 5 -14.94 15.19 35.44
C ARG A 5 -13.52 14.91 34.95
N VAL A 6 -12.53 14.95 35.83
CA VAL A 6 -11.12 14.65 35.50
C VAL A 6 -10.97 13.18 35.10
N VAL A 7 -11.64 12.26 35.80
CA VAL A 7 -11.63 10.83 35.45
C VAL A 7 -12.27 10.59 34.08
N VAL A 8 -13.41 11.24 33.79
CA VAL A 8 -14.07 11.15 32.48
C VAL A 8 -13.20 11.74 31.36
N PHE A 9 -12.56 12.89 31.57
CA PHE A 9 -11.64 13.46 30.59
C PHE A 9 -10.41 12.57 30.33
N VAL A 10 -9.83 12.00 31.39
CA VAL A 10 -8.70 11.07 31.27
C VAL A 10 -9.11 9.79 30.54
N LEU A 11 -10.29 9.23 30.84
CA LEU A 11 -10.82 8.05 30.13
C LEU A 11 -11.13 8.35 28.65
N ILE A 12 -11.71 9.52 28.33
CA ILE A 12 -11.95 9.94 26.95
C ILE A 12 -10.62 10.12 26.19
N LEU A 13 -9.59 10.70 26.82
CA LEU A 13 -8.27 10.85 26.20
C LEU A 13 -7.56 9.51 25.98
N ILE A 14 -7.71 8.55 26.91
CA ILE A 14 -7.15 7.20 26.77
C ILE A 14 -7.84 6.44 25.63
N VAL A 15 -9.16 6.55 25.48
CA VAL A 15 -9.94 5.85 24.43
C VAL A 15 -9.58 6.32 23.01
N ASN A 16 -9.18 7.57 22.83
CA ASN A 16 -8.78 8.10 21.52
C ASN A 16 -7.40 7.61 21.03
N CYS A 17 -6.58 7.02 21.92
CA CYS A 17 -5.28 6.44 21.56
C CYS A 17 -5.38 4.97 21.06
N VAL A 18 -6.58 4.36 21.10
CA VAL A 18 -6.75 2.90 20.95
C VAL A 18 -7.13 2.47 19.52
N ASN A 19 -7.43 3.40 18.62
CA ASN A 19 -7.98 3.05 17.29
C ASN A 19 -6.96 2.91 16.16
N CYS A 20 -5.66 2.77 16.42
CA CYS A 20 -4.67 2.56 15.36
C CYS A 20 -4.91 1.21 14.65
N LYS A 21 -5.37 1.24 13.39
CA LYS A 21 -5.57 0.01 12.62
C LYS A 21 -4.23 -0.70 12.42
N ARG A 22 -4.23 -1.99 12.77
CA ARG A 22 -3.14 -2.90 12.46
C ARG A 22 -3.68 -4.08 11.68
N PHE A 23 -3.06 -4.39 10.54
CA PHE A 23 -3.38 -5.63 9.85
C PHE A 23 -2.76 -6.80 10.61
N GLU A 24 -3.58 -7.50 11.40
CA GLU A 24 -3.15 -8.63 12.24
C GLU A 24 -2.34 -9.67 11.44
N THR A 25 -2.81 -9.99 10.23
CA THR A 25 -2.20 -11.00 9.36
C THR A 25 -1.75 -10.40 8.03
N ARG A 26 -0.74 -11.02 7.42
CA ARG A 26 -0.29 -10.68 6.06
C ARG A 26 -1.42 -10.81 5.04
N CYS A 27 -2.31 -11.79 5.20
CA CYS A 27 -3.44 -11.97 4.29
C CYS A 27 -4.50 -10.87 4.41
N LYS A 28 -4.76 -10.33 5.62
CA LYS A 28 -5.64 -9.16 5.79
C LYS A 28 -5.05 -7.93 5.06
N LEU A 29 -3.74 -7.72 5.17
CA LEU A 29 -3.04 -6.66 4.44
C LEU A 29 -3.11 -6.88 2.92
N VAL A 30 -2.76 -8.08 2.44
CA VAL A 30 -2.84 -8.45 1.02
C VAL A 30 -4.23 -8.17 0.46
N ARG A 31 -5.30 -8.57 1.16
CA ARG A 31 -6.67 -8.30 0.73
C ARG A 31 -6.92 -6.81 0.56
N GLU A 32 -6.44 -5.97 1.47
CA GLU A 32 -6.60 -4.53 1.36
C GLU A 32 -5.83 -3.95 0.17
N LEU A 33 -4.56 -4.33 0.00
CA LEU A 33 -3.74 -3.89 -1.14
C LEU A 33 -4.37 -4.29 -2.49
N LEU A 34 -4.98 -5.47 -2.55
CA LEU A 34 -5.71 -5.93 -3.74
C LEU A 34 -6.98 -5.11 -4.00
N LYS A 35 -7.74 -4.73 -2.96
CA LYS A 35 -8.92 -3.87 -3.09
C LYS A 35 -8.56 -2.48 -3.61
N ILE A 36 -7.43 -1.93 -3.14
CA ILE A 36 -6.91 -0.62 -3.58
C ILE A 36 -6.45 -0.67 -5.04
N GLY A 37 -6.23 -1.87 -5.59
CA GLY A 37 -5.79 -2.04 -6.97
C GLY A 37 -4.29 -1.90 -7.14
N MET A 38 -3.51 -2.33 -6.14
CA MET A 38 -2.05 -2.31 -6.21
C MET A 38 -1.55 -3.00 -7.50
N PRO A 39 -0.84 -2.28 -8.39
CA PRO A 39 -0.44 -2.81 -9.68
C PRO A 39 0.68 -3.86 -9.51
N ASN A 40 0.64 -4.89 -10.35
CA ASN A 40 1.61 -5.98 -10.45
C ASN A 40 1.69 -6.90 -9.22
N ASP A 41 0.93 -8.00 -9.28
CA ASP A 41 1.01 -9.10 -8.31
C ASP A 41 2.45 -9.62 -8.08
N MET A 42 3.34 -9.45 -9.07
CA MET A 42 4.75 -9.85 -9.01
C MET A 42 5.54 -9.18 -7.87
N PHE A 43 5.16 -7.97 -7.43
CA PHE A 43 5.86 -7.25 -6.35
C PHE A 43 5.06 -7.19 -5.05
N LEU A 44 3.90 -7.82 -4.97
CA LEU A 44 3.05 -7.75 -3.78
C LEU A 44 3.76 -8.26 -2.53
N GLY A 45 4.59 -9.30 -2.66
CA GLY A 45 5.40 -9.79 -1.55
C GLY A 45 6.44 -8.78 -1.06
N GLN A 46 7.00 -7.98 -1.97
CA GLN A 46 7.97 -6.92 -1.62
C GLN A 46 7.29 -5.80 -0.85
N TRP A 47 6.07 -5.41 -1.26
CA TRP A 47 5.25 -4.44 -0.54
C TRP A 47 4.86 -4.91 0.85
N VAL A 48 4.38 -6.15 0.98
CA VAL A 48 4.03 -6.74 2.28
C VAL A 48 5.26 -6.82 3.19
N CYS A 49 6.42 -7.22 2.67
CA CYS A 49 7.66 -7.24 3.45
C CYS A 49 8.07 -5.83 3.89
N LEU A 50 8.06 -4.86 2.98
CA LEU A 50 8.37 -3.45 3.30
C LEU A 50 7.48 -2.96 4.45
N ILE A 51 6.16 -3.09 4.32
CA ILE A 51 5.20 -2.65 5.32
C ILE A 51 5.47 -3.33 6.68
N GLU A 52 5.61 -4.66 6.68
CA GLU A 52 5.84 -5.40 7.91
C GLU A 52 7.15 -5.00 8.60
N LYS A 53 8.23 -4.82 7.85
CA LYS A 53 9.54 -4.48 8.41
C LYS A 53 9.68 -3.00 8.77
N SER A 54 8.83 -2.13 8.21
CA SER A 54 8.86 -0.68 8.47
C SER A 54 7.92 -0.24 9.59
N SER A 55 6.68 -0.75 9.63
CA SER A 55 5.62 -0.29 10.54
C SER A 55 4.94 -1.41 11.32
N ASN A 56 5.37 -2.67 11.16
CA ASN A 56 4.68 -3.82 11.75
C ASN A 56 3.20 -3.95 11.31
N ARG A 57 2.89 -3.42 10.11
CA ARG A 57 1.54 -3.37 9.52
C ARG A 57 0.56 -2.46 10.27
N GLU A 58 1.06 -1.49 11.03
CA GLU A 58 0.28 -0.47 11.71
C GLU A 58 0.13 0.77 10.80
N THR A 59 -1.09 1.30 10.68
CA THR A 59 -1.37 2.39 9.75
C THR A 59 -0.90 3.75 10.26
N ARG A 60 -0.95 3.96 11.57
CA ARG A 60 -0.60 5.24 12.22
C ARG A 60 0.82 5.30 12.78
N THR A 61 1.77 4.51 12.25
CA THR A 61 3.14 4.52 12.77
C THR A 61 3.84 5.84 12.44
N PHE A 62 4.27 6.56 13.45
CA PHE A 62 5.06 7.78 13.32
C PHE A 62 6.44 7.58 13.96
N THR A 63 7.50 7.87 13.20
CA THR A 63 8.88 7.71 13.67
C THR A 63 9.68 8.99 13.47
N VAL A 64 10.42 9.40 14.50
CA VAL A 64 11.40 10.48 14.43
C VAL A 64 12.80 9.90 14.64
N LYS A 65 13.68 10.07 13.66
CA LYS A 65 15.09 9.67 13.81
C LYS A 65 15.86 10.68 14.66
N PRO A 66 17.01 10.29 15.26
CA PRO A 66 17.88 11.23 16.00
C PRO A 66 18.32 12.46 15.19
N SER A 67 18.39 12.35 13.86
CA SER A 67 18.67 13.46 12.96
C SER A 67 17.50 14.45 12.78
N GLY A 68 16.38 14.24 13.47
CA GLY A 68 15.15 15.03 13.32
C GLY A 68 14.29 14.65 12.11
N LYS A 69 14.74 13.73 11.25
CA LYS A 69 13.96 13.26 10.09
C LYS A 69 12.73 12.48 10.55
N ARG A 70 11.55 12.89 10.07
CA ARG A 70 10.25 12.26 10.38
C ARG A 70 9.79 11.32 9.27
N PHE A 71 9.09 10.25 9.67
CA PHE A 71 8.55 9.21 8.80
C PHE A 71 7.12 8.88 9.21
N TYR A 72 6.24 8.70 8.22
CA TYR A 72 4.79 8.64 8.38
C TYR A 72 4.20 7.34 7.84
N GLY A 73 3.21 6.83 8.55
CA GLY A 73 2.29 5.83 8.05
C GLY A 73 2.83 4.43 7.86
N ILE A 74 2.00 3.61 7.23
CA ILE A 74 2.24 2.16 7.08
C ILE A 74 3.49 1.83 6.26
N TYR A 75 3.90 2.72 5.34
CA TYR A 75 5.11 2.57 4.53
C TYR A 75 6.33 3.31 5.09
N GLN A 76 6.19 4.03 6.21
CA GLN A 76 7.21 4.92 6.76
C GLN A 76 7.75 5.90 5.70
N ILE A 77 6.83 6.65 5.09
CA ILE A 77 7.11 7.65 4.06
C ILE A 77 7.85 8.84 4.71
N PRO A 78 9.02 9.25 4.21
CA PRO A 78 9.77 10.38 4.78
C PRO A 78 9.08 11.72 4.55
N GLN A 79 9.26 12.67 5.48
CA GLN A 79 8.64 14.00 5.47
C GLN A 79 8.81 14.84 4.20
N GLN A 80 9.75 14.51 3.31
CA GLN A 80 9.94 15.21 2.04
C GLN A 80 8.85 14.90 0.99
N TRP A 81 8.09 13.82 1.19
CA TRP A 81 7.03 13.38 0.28
C TRP A 81 5.63 13.90 0.65
N CYS A 82 5.48 14.47 1.85
CA CYS A 82 4.26 15.10 2.32
C CYS A 82 4.58 16.49 2.92
N ARG A 83 3.59 17.21 3.42
CA ARG A 83 3.82 18.42 4.20
C ARG A 83 2.87 18.47 5.40
N GLU A 84 3.37 18.87 6.56
CA GLU A 84 2.56 18.98 7.78
C GLU A 84 1.59 20.16 7.67
N ASN A 85 0.37 19.98 8.19
CA ASN A 85 -0.72 20.96 8.26
C ASN A 85 -1.25 21.48 6.91
N LYS A 86 -0.73 21.00 5.77
CA LYS A 86 -1.22 21.35 4.42
C LYS A 86 -0.65 20.42 3.37
N ARG A 87 -1.26 20.38 2.20
CA ARG A 87 -0.76 19.60 1.07
C ARG A 87 0.60 20.11 0.58
N GLY A 88 1.50 19.20 0.24
CA GLY A 88 2.80 19.51 -0.35
C GLY A 88 3.72 18.29 -0.40
N GLY A 89 5.02 18.55 -0.58
CA GLY A 89 6.02 17.51 -0.76
C GLY A 89 5.89 16.78 -2.10
N GLY A 90 6.70 15.74 -2.31
CA GLY A 90 6.75 15.01 -3.57
C GLY A 90 5.43 14.32 -3.99
N CYS A 91 4.54 13.98 -3.06
CA CYS A 91 3.23 13.38 -3.34
C CYS A 91 2.07 14.40 -3.28
N ASN A 92 2.32 15.67 -2.92
CA ASN A 92 1.30 16.72 -2.80
C ASN A 92 0.10 16.35 -1.89
N ILE A 93 0.41 15.82 -0.71
CA ILE A 93 -0.55 15.39 0.34
C ILE A 93 -0.17 15.99 1.69
N ALA A 94 -1.11 16.01 2.64
CA ALA A 94 -0.79 16.36 4.02
C ALA A 94 -0.13 15.15 4.71
N CYS A 95 0.80 15.36 5.64
CA CYS A 95 1.45 14.23 6.33
C CYS A 95 0.49 13.50 7.27
N GLU A 96 -0.57 14.17 7.69
CA GLU A 96 -1.63 13.65 8.55
C GLU A 96 -2.52 12.64 7.81
N ASP A 97 -2.66 12.78 6.49
CA ASP A 97 -3.40 11.83 5.65
C ASP A 97 -2.74 10.43 5.70
N LEU A 98 -1.42 10.38 5.82
CA LEU A 98 -0.64 9.14 5.98
C LEU A 98 -0.76 8.50 7.37
N LEU A 99 -1.50 9.10 8.31
CA LEU A 99 -1.65 8.62 9.68
C LEU A 99 -3.11 8.27 10.01
N ASP A 100 -3.89 7.87 9.00
CA ASP A 100 -5.25 7.37 9.19
C ASP A 100 -5.34 5.84 9.00
N ASP A 101 -6.55 5.29 8.82
CA ASP A 101 -6.77 3.84 8.65
C ASP A 101 -6.95 3.43 7.16
N ASP A 102 -7.06 4.43 6.27
CA ASP A 102 -7.28 4.32 4.84
C ASP A 102 -5.97 4.47 4.06
N ILE A 103 -5.30 3.36 3.82
CA ILE A 103 -3.96 3.34 3.22
C ILE A 103 -3.93 3.62 1.70
N ARG A 104 -4.94 4.27 1.12
CA ARG A 104 -5.05 4.50 -0.34
C ARG A 104 -4.05 5.53 -0.84
N ASP A 105 -3.99 6.68 -0.20
CA ASP A 105 -3.05 7.76 -0.46
C ASP A 105 -1.62 7.37 -0.04
N ASP A 106 -1.46 6.68 1.09
CA ASP A 106 -0.21 6.00 1.49
C ASP A 106 0.34 5.14 0.34
N THR A 107 -0.52 4.26 -0.19
CA THR A 107 -0.15 3.32 -1.25
C THR A 107 0.17 4.05 -2.54
N ALA A 108 -0.61 5.07 -2.91
CA ALA A 108 -0.35 5.87 -4.09
C ALA A 108 1.01 6.57 -4.01
N CYS A 109 1.31 7.19 -2.86
CA CYS A 109 2.57 7.88 -2.63
C CYS A 109 3.75 6.88 -2.61
N ALA A 110 3.65 5.76 -1.90
CA ALA A 110 4.69 4.73 -1.87
C ALA A 110 4.98 4.17 -3.26
N VAL A 111 3.95 3.90 -4.08
CA VAL A 111 4.11 3.45 -5.47
C VAL A 111 4.81 4.51 -6.32
N GLN A 112 4.52 5.80 -6.13
CA GLN A 112 5.23 6.89 -6.81
C GLN A 112 6.72 6.90 -6.44
N ILE A 113 7.04 6.81 -5.16
CA ILE A 113 8.42 6.74 -4.66
C ILE A 113 9.14 5.53 -5.28
N ALA A 114 8.53 4.34 -5.25
CA ALA A 114 9.14 3.14 -5.81
C ALA A 114 9.33 3.22 -7.33
N LYS A 115 8.48 3.94 -8.07
CA LYS A 115 8.69 4.20 -9.50
C LYS A 115 9.90 5.09 -9.77
N LEU A 116 10.14 6.08 -8.91
CA LEU A 116 11.24 7.04 -9.06
C LEU A 116 12.57 6.49 -8.54
N GLU A 117 12.55 5.87 -7.37
CA GLU A 117 13.75 5.53 -6.60
C GLU A 117 13.99 4.00 -6.49
N GLY A 118 12.97 3.21 -6.77
CA GLY A 118 12.94 1.77 -6.48
C GLY A 118 12.79 1.46 -4.98
N PHE A 119 12.61 0.18 -4.66
CA PHE A 119 12.49 -0.26 -3.25
C PHE A 119 13.74 -0.01 -2.39
N LYS A 120 14.91 0.19 -3.02
CA LYS A 120 16.17 0.53 -2.33
C LYS A 120 16.08 1.85 -1.54
N TYR A 121 15.09 2.69 -1.86
CA TYR A 121 14.81 3.92 -1.14
C TYR A 121 14.53 3.70 0.36
N TRP A 122 13.94 2.55 0.71
CA TRP A 122 13.69 2.17 2.10
C TRP A 122 14.86 1.35 2.67
N PRO A 123 15.59 1.86 3.68
CA PRO A 123 16.69 1.11 4.29
C PRO A 123 16.23 -0.21 4.93
N GLN A 124 15.05 -0.20 5.58
CA GLN A 124 14.47 -1.39 6.21
C GLN A 124 14.21 -2.50 5.18
N TRP A 125 13.71 -2.14 4.00
CA TRP A 125 13.52 -3.09 2.91
C TRP A 125 14.86 -3.62 2.39
N THR A 126 15.83 -2.73 2.17
CA THR A 126 17.16 -3.14 1.68
C THR A 126 17.85 -4.10 2.62
N ALA A 127 17.71 -3.90 3.94
CA ALA A 127 18.35 -4.73 4.94
C ALA A 127 17.61 -6.06 5.23
N ARG A 128 16.28 -6.10 5.05
CA ARG A 128 15.43 -7.19 5.59
C ARG A 128 14.50 -7.84 4.58
N CYS A 129 14.41 -7.33 3.36
CA CYS A 129 13.52 -7.82 2.32
C CYS A 129 14.26 -8.13 1.01
N LYS A 130 15.33 -7.38 0.72
CA LYS A 130 16.17 -7.64 -0.46
C LYS A 130 16.78 -9.04 -0.35
N ASN A 131 16.39 -9.93 -1.27
CA ASN A 131 16.74 -11.35 -1.30
C ASN A 131 16.13 -12.22 -0.18
N ASP A 132 15.14 -11.72 0.58
CA ASP A 132 14.34 -12.54 1.49
C ASP A 132 13.07 -13.01 0.78
N TYR A 133 12.92 -14.34 0.70
CA TYR A 133 11.76 -14.97 0.08
C TYR A 133 10.76 -15.54 1.08
N PHE A 134 11.01 -15.45 2.40
CA PHE A 134 10.12 -16.05 3.40
C PHE A 134 8.73 -15.40 3.37
N ILE A 135 8.68 -14.06 3.52
CA ILE A 135 7.41 -13.31 3.48
C ILE A 135 6.77 -13.42 2.11
N THR A 136 7.57 -13.33 1.04
CA THR A 136 7.06 -13.37 -0.33
C THR A 136 6.45 -14.73 -0.66
N ASN A 137 6.95 -15.84 -0.12
CA ASN A 137 6.38 -17.17 -0.31
C ASN A 137 5.13 -17.41 0.54
N GLU A 138 5.06 -16.87 1.76
CA GLU A 138 3.91 -17.06 2.63
C GLU A 138 2.66 -16.36 2.10
N ILE A 139 2.80 -15.17 1.50
CA ILE A 139 1.63 -14.45 0.98
C ILE A 139 0.90 -15.22 -0.12
N TYR A 140 1.57 -16.04 -0.92
CA TYR A 140 0.92 -16.83 -1.99
C TYR A 140 -0.02 -17.91 -1.45
N LYS A 141 0.05 -18.22 -0.15
CA LYS A 141 -0.90 -19.10 0.55
C LYS A 141 -2.18 -18.39 0.98
N CYS A 142 -2.27 -17.07 0.82
CA CYS A 142 -3.45 -16.31 1.19
C CYS A 142 -4.67 -16.69 0.31
N PRO A 143 -5.86 -16.94 0.91
CA PRO A 143 -7.04 -17.36 0.16
C PRO A 143 -7.45 -16.41 -0.97
N ASP A 144 -7.30 -15.10 -0.75
CA ASP A 144 -7.66 -14.09 -1.74
C ASP A 144 -6.79 -14.18 -3.02
N LEU A 145 -5.49 -14.45 -2.88
CA LEU A 145 -4.58 -14.63 -4.01
C LEU A 145 -4.83 -15.96 -4.74
N ILE A 146 -5.13 -17.03 -4.01
CA ILE A 146 -5.54 -18.32 -4.59
C ILE A 146 -6.81 -18.12 -5.42
N ARG A 147 -7.83 -17.46 -4.86
CA ARG A 147 -9.09 -17.16 -5.55
C ARG A 147 -8.86 -16.32 -6.80
N MET A 148 -8.02 -15.29 -6.73
CA MET A 148 -7.67 -14.46 -7.89
C MET A 148 -6.93 -15.26 -8.97
N SER A 149 -5.98 -16.12 -8.58
CA SER A 149 -5.27 -17.02 -9.50
C SER A 149 -6.23 -17.96 -10.22
N THR A 150 -7.13 -18.62 -9.49
CA THR A 150 -8.17 -19.49 -10.06
C THR A 150 -9.10 -18.72 -11.00
N LYS A 151 -9.57 -17.53 -10.61
CA LYS A 151 -10.40 -16.68 -11.46
C LYS A 151 -9.68 -16.29 -12.75
N ARG A 152 -8.38 -15.96 -12.67
CA ARG A 152 -7.56 -15.64 -13.84
C ARG A 152 -7.40 -16.84 -14.77
N LYS A 153 -7.20 -18.04 -14.23
CA LYS A 153 -7.14 -19.29 -15.02
C LYS A 153 -8.48 -19.56 -15.73
N MET A 154 -9.60 -19.42 -15.04
CA MET A 154 -10.94 -19.57 -15.63
C MET A 154 -11.18 -18.55 -16.77
N ILE A 155 -10.85 -17.28 -16.55
CA ILE A 155 -10.96 -16.24 -17.60
C ILE A 155 -10.03 -16.54 -18.78
N SER A 156 -8.83 -17.07 -18.53
CA SER A 156 -7.90 -17.49 -19.57
C SER A 156 -8.47 -18.64 -20.41
N SER A 157 -9.07 -19.66 -19.78
CA SER A 157 -9.72 -20.76 -20.50
C SER A 157 -10.94 -20.30 -21.30
N GLU A 158 -11.76 -19.41 -20.73
CA GLU A 158 -12.93 -18.85 -21.42
C GLU A 158 -12.52 -17.97 -22.62
N THR A 159 -11.49 -17.13 -22.45
CA THR A 159 -10.96 -16.37 -23.59
C THR A 159 -10.30 -17.25 -24.63
N ALA A 160 -9.71 -18.39 -24.26
CA ALA A 160 -9.14 -19.37 -25.18
C ALA A 160 -10.20 -20.14 -25.98
N SER A 161 -11.40 -20.36 -25.44
CA SER A 161 -12.51 -21.01 -26.15
C SER A 161 -13.25 -20.08 -27.12
N LEU A 162 -13.10 -18.75 -26.99
CA LEU A 162 -13.72 -17.80 -27.92
C LEU A 162 -13.21 -17.95 -29.38
N PRO A 163 -14.04 -17.69 -30.39
CA PRO A 163 -13.60 -17.61 -31.79
C PRO A 163 -12.44 -16.61 -31.98
N ARG A 164 -11.53 -16.89 -32.92
CA ARG A 164 -10.30 -16.09 -33.16
C ARG A 164 -10.59 -14.59 -33.37
N TYR A 165 -11.69 -14.24 -34.04
CA TYR A 165 -12.15 -12.86 -34.22
C TYR A 165 -12.47 -12.15 -32.89
N LYS A 166 -13.23 -12.79 -31.99
CA LYS A 166 -13.55 -12.24 -30.66
C LYS A 166 -12.31 -12.11 -29.78
N ARG A 167 -11.38 -13.07 -29.84
CA ARG A 167 -10.06 -12.97 -29.17
C ARG A 167 -9.25 -11.76 -29.64
N SER A 168 -9.20 -11.53 -30.96
CA SER A 168 -8.53 -10.37 -31.56
C SER A 168 -9.16 -9.05 -31.10
N PHE A 169 -10.49 -8.97 -31.07
CA PHE A 169 -11.22 -7.81 -30.59
C PHE A 169 -10.92 -7.50 -29.10
N HIS A 170 -10.95 -8.51 -28.22
CA HIS A 170 -10.59 -8.34 -26.80
C HIS A 170 -9.14 -7.88 -26.60
N SER A 171 -8.20 -8.43 -27.39
CA SER A 171 -6.79 -8.01 -27.38
C SER A 171 -6.61 -6.54 -27.82
N ARG A 172 -7.34 -6.11 -28.86
CA ARG A 172 -7.33 -4.71 -29.33
C ARG A 172 -7.94 -3.76 -28.31
N ARG A 173 -9.06 -4.14 -27.68
CA ARG A 173 -9.71 -3.37 -26.62
C ARG A 173 -8.82 -3.22 -25.38
N LYS A 174 -8.16 -4.31 -24.92
CA LYS A 174 -7.18 -4.24 -23.82
C LYS A 174 -6.02 -3.30 -24.13
N ARG A 175 -5.46 -3.38 -25.35
CA ARG A 175 -4.39 -2.46 -25.81
C ARG A 175 -4.85 -1.01 -25.85
N PHE A 176 -6.09 -0.75 -26.28
CA PHE A 176 -6.66 0.59 -26.29
C PHE A 176 -6.82 1.16 -24.88
N VAL A 177 -7.41 0.39 -23.95
CA VAL A 177 -7.57 0.79 -22.53
C VAL A 177 -6.21 1.01 -21.86
N TYR A 178 -5.24 0.12 -22.07
CA TYR A 178 -3.87 0.30 -21.57
C TYR A 178 -3.28 1.61 -22.12
N ARG A 179 -3.33 1.83 -23.44
CA ARG A 179 -2.88 3.09 -24.03
C ARG A 179 -3.62 4.30 -23.46
N GLN A 180 -4.90 4.22 -23.17
CA GLN A 180 -5.66 5.31 -22.56
C GLN A 180 -5.10 5.65 -21.16
N ILE A 181 -4.99 4.65 -20.27
CA ILE A 181 -4.52 4.82 -18.88
C ILE A 181 -3.09 5.37 -18.81
N TYR A 182 -2.19 4.85 -19.65
CA TYR A 182 -0.78 5.27 -19.64
C TYR A 182 -0.49 6.50 -20.52
N LYS A 183 -1.40 6.92 -21.41
CA LYS A 183 -1.29 8.21 -22.12
C LYS A 183 -1.72 9.40 -21.25
N VAL A 184 -2.68 9.24 -20.33
CA VAL A 184 -3.06 10.35 -19.42
C VAL A 184 -1.91 10.72 -18.48
N ASN A 185 -1.00 9.79 -18.20
CA ASN A 185 0.21 10.03 -17.38
C ASN A 185 1.39 10.61 -18.18
N ALA A 186 1.27 10.81 -19.50
CA ALA A 186 2.33 11.34 -20.34
C ALA A 186 2.16 12.83 -20.71
N LEU A 187 1.08 13.47 -20.24
CA LEU A 187 0.79 14.89 -20.47
C LEU A 187 0.74 15.72 -19.17
N ALA A 188 1.24 15.15 -18.06
CA ALA A 188 1.38 15.80 -16.76
C ALA A 188 2.85 15.92 -16.34
N VAL A 189 3.71 16.28 -17.30
CA VAL A 189 5.08 16.79 -17.07
C VAL A 189 5.15 18.18 -17.71
#